data_AF-M9RN91-F1
#
_entry.id   AF-M9RN91-F1
#
_cell.length_a   1.000
_cell.length_b   1.000
_cell.length_c   1.000
_cell.angle_alpha   90.00
_cell.angle_beta   90.00
_cell.angle_gamma   90.00
#
_symmetry.space_group_name_H-M   'P 1'
#
loop_
_entity.id
_entity.type
_entity.pdbx_description
1 polymer ?
#
loop_
_entity_poly.entity_id
_entity_poly.type
_entity_poly.pdbx_seq_one_letter_code
_entity_poly.pdbx_strand_id
1 'polypeptide(L)'
;MKLLILYGLIAACLVCLLAYFGMTQALGAHPWWAFDVALFGAVPGILLAVGLAYVTRFALFFAAFDLALSGAIVWWGKRMFVVANGDNALAGQMWFFGWIAVCACAVAVIALLVQKIKSDAAQSPAN
;
A
#
# COMPACT_ATOMS: atom_id res chain seq x y z
N MET A 1 -16.19 11.05 5.00
CA MET A 1 -15.69 10.44 3.74
C MET A 1 -14.92 11.39 2.84
N LYS A 2 -15.39 12.61 2.53
CA LYS A 2 -14.66 13.57 1.67
C LYS A 2 -13.19 13.81 2.11
N LEU A 3 -12.96 14.02 3.40
CA LEU A 3 -11.60 14.19 3.95
C LEU A 3 -10.73 12.93 3.79
N LEU A 4 -11.31 11.73 3.93
CA LEU A 4 -10.56 10.49 3.74
C LEU A 4 -10.11 10.31 2.29
N ILE A 5 -10.95 10.68 1.32
CA ILE A 5 -10.56 10.67 -0.10
C ILE A 5 -9.40 11.65 -0.34
N LEU A 6 -9.45 12.84 0.25
CA LEU A 6 -8.33 13.80 0.18
C LEU A 6 -7.04 13.23 0.79
N TYR A 7 -7.12 12.61 1.97
CA TYR A 7 -5.96 11.96 2.58
C TYR A 7 -5.45 10.79 1.74
N GLY A 8 -6.35 10.04 1.10
CA GLY A 8 -6.01 9.00 0.14
C GLY A 8 -5.26 9.53 -1.07
N LEU A 9 -5.70 10.65 -1.66
CA LEU A 9 -4.99 11.29 -2.78
C LEU A 9 -3.60 11.77 -2.37
N ILE A 10 -3.47 12.41 -1.20
CA ILE A 10 -2.17 12.85 -0.66
C ILE A 10 -1.26 11.63 -0.42
N ALA A 11 -1.79 10.56 0.16
CA ALA A 11 -1.04 9.33 0.40
C ALA A 11 -0.60 8.66 -0.92
N ALA A 12 -1.47 8.62 -1.93
CA ALA A 12 -1.13 8.09 -3.25
C ALA A 12 -0.02 8.90 -3.92
N CYS A 13 -0.10 10.24 -3.91
CA CYS A 13 0.96 11.11 -4.40
C CYS A 13 2.28 10.87 -3.66
N LEU A 14 2.24 10.75 -2.33
CA LEU A 14 3.42 10.47 -1.51
C LEU A 14 4.06 9.11 -1.87
N VAL A 15 3.26 8.04 -2.00
CA VAL A 15 3.76 6.72 -2.36
C VAL A 15 4.35 6.72 -3.78
N CYS A 16 3.72 7.39 -4.74
CA CYS A 16 4.26 7.54 -6.09
C CYS A 16 5.56 8.35 -6.11
N LEU A 17 5.66 9.41 -5.29
CA LEU A 17 6.87 10.21 -5.18
C LEU A 17 8.03 9.40 -4.58
N LEU A 18 7.78 8.61 -3.54
CA LEU A 18 8.78 7.70 -2.98
C LEU A 18 9.23 6.64 -4.00
N ALA A 19 8.29 6.08 -4.77
CA ALA A 19 8.61 5.14 -5.84
C ALA A 19 9.44 5.79 -6.96
N TYR A 20 9.14 7.03 -7.31
CA TYR A 20 9.93 7.82 -8.27
C TYR A 20 11.38 8.00 -7.82
N PHE A 21 11.62 8.17 -6.51
CA PHE A 21 12.95 8.19 -5.91
C PHE A 21 13.55 6.80 -5.65
N GLY A 22 12.95 5.73 -6.18
CA GLY A 22 13.51 4.37 -6.14
C GLY A 22 13.22 3.58 -4.86
N MET A 23 12.33 4.05 -3.99
CA MET A 23 12.03 3.39 -2.71
C MET A 23 11.49 1.96 -2.90
N THR A 24 10.60 1.74 -3.87
CA THR A 24 10.06 0.42 -4.19
C THR A 24 11.15 -0.52 -4.67
N GLN A 25 12.06 -0.06 -5.54
CA GLN A 25 13.21 -0.83 -6.00
C GLN A 25 14.15 -1.17 -4.84
N ALA A 26 14.46 -0.21 -3.97
CA ALA A 26 15.31 -0.40 -2.80
C ALA A 26 14.73 -1.47 -1.85
N LEU A 27 13.41 -1.53 -1.71
CA LEU A 27 12.70 -2.54 -0.92
C LEU A 27 12.51 -3.87 -1.67
N GLY A 28 12.92 -3.96 -2.93
CA GLY A 28 13.00 -5.21 -3.67
C GLY A 28 11.97 -5.38 -4.79
N ALA A 29 11.33 -4.32 -5.27
CA ALA A 29 10.62 -4.34 -6.55
C ALA A 29 11.60 -4.52 -7.72
N HIS A 30 11.11 -5.07 -8.81
CA HIS A 30 11.93 -5.23 -10.02
C HIS A 30 12.16 -3.87 -10.70
N PRO A 31 13.36 -3.58 -11.22
CA PRO A 31 13.69 -2.27 -11.78
C PRO A 31 12.75 -1.80 -12.91
N TRP A 32 12.31 -2.72 -13.77
CA TRP A 32 11.49 -2.36 -14.94
C TRP A 32 10.08 -1.87 -14.62
N TRP A 33 9.56 -2.19 -13.44
CA TRP A 33 8.19 -1.85 -13.04
C TRP A 33 8.12 -1.26 -11.63
N ALA A 34 9.26 -0.81 -11.11
CA ALA A 34 9.39 -0.28 -9.76
C ALA A 34 8.49 0.95 -9.53
N PHE A 35 8.34 1.80 -10.54
CA PHE A 35 7.43 2.95 -10.49
C PHE A 35 5.98 2.55 -10.77
N ASP A 36 5.75 1.68 -11.76
CA ASP A 36 4.41 1.33 -12.24
C ASP A 36 3.53 0.71 -11.16
N VAL A 37 4.10 -0.12 -10.28
CA VAL A 37 3.34 -0.72 -9.17
C VAL A 37 2.77 0.30 -8.19
N ALA A 38 3.46 1.43 -7.99
CA ALA A 38 2.94 2.52 -7.18
C ALA A 38 1.78 3.23 -7.88
N LEU A 39 1.90 3.45 -9.21
CA LEU A 39 0.84 4.04 -10.01
C LEU A 39 -0.41 3.15 -10.04
N PHE A 40 -0.23 1.84 -10.24
CA PHE A 40 -1.33 0.88 -10.20
C PHE A 40 -1.90 0.71 -8.80
N GLY A 41 -1.10 0.84 -7.74
CA GLY A 41 -1.54 0.76 -6.36
C GLY A 41 -2.31 1.99 -5.86
N ALA A 42 -2.12 3.15 -6.48
CA ALA A 42 -2.70 4.43 -6.04
C ALA A 42 -4.24 4.39 -5.95
N VAL A 43 -4.92 4.04 -7.05
CA VAL A 43 -6.38 3.99 -7.11
C VAL A 43 -6.97 2.92 -6.17
N PRO A 44 -6.55 1.63 -6.23
CA PRO A 44 -7.09 0.61 -5.34
C PRO A 44 -6.78 0.90 -3.87
N GLY A 45 -5.66 1.56 -3.54
CA GLY A 45 -5.36 1.98 -2.17
C GLY A 45 -6.37 2.98 -1.60
N ILE A 46 -6.80 3.95 -2.41
CA ILE A 46 -7.86 4.91 -2.02
C ILE A 46 -9.18 4.16 -1.82
N LEU A 47 -9.54 3.28 -2.76
CA LEU A 47 -10.77 2.48 -2.66
C LEU A 47 -10.75 1.57 -1.44
N LEU A 48 -9.61 0.94 -1.13
CA LEU A 48 -9.41 0.10 0.04
C LEU A 48 -9.58 0.90 1.33
N ALA A 49 -8.98 2.10 1.41
CA ALA A 49 -9.12 2.98 2.57
C ALA A 49 -10.59 3.33 2.84
N VAL A 50 -11.30 3.77 1.79
CA VAL A 50 -12.70 4.17 1.89
C VAL A 50 -13.59 2.96 2.19
N GLY A 51 -13.37 1.84 1.52
CA GLY A 51 -14.13 0.60 1.70
C GLY A 51 -13.98 0.03 3.11
N LEU A 52 -12.74 -0.08 3.61
CA LEU A 52 -12.51 -0.56 4.98
C LEU A 52 -13.12 0.39 6.02
N ALA A 53 -12.95 1.70 5.86
CA ALA A 53 -13.54 2.68 6.77
C ALA A 53 -15.08 2.64 6.78
N TYR A 54 -15.69 2.27 5.65
CA TYR A 54 -17.14 2.11 5.55
C TYR A 54 -17.63 0.83 6.24
N VAL A 55 -16.90 -0.27 6.09
CA VAL A 55 -17.33 -1.60 6.54
C VAL A 55 -17.01 -1.85 8.02
N THR A 56 -15.92 -1.29 8.55
CA THR A 56 -15.45 -1.65 9.90
C THR A 56 -14.74 -0.53 10.64
N ARG A 57 -14.95 -0.48 11.97
CA ARG A 57 -14.19 0.39 12.89
C ARG A 57 -12.72 -0.01 13.02
N PHE A 58 -12.34 -1.21 12.59
CA PHE A 58 -10.97 -1.73 12.63
C PHE A 58 -10.23 -1.54 11.30
N ALA A 59 -10.68 -0.61 10.46
CA ALA A 59 -10.15 -0.37 9.11
C ALA A 59 -8.62 -0.28 9.07
N LEU A 60 -8.03 0.50 9.99
CA LEU A 60 -6.58 0.66 10.06
C LEU A 60 -5.86 -0.64 10.37
N PHE A 61 -6.40 -1.45 11.30
CA PHE A 61 -5.82 -2.75 11.64
C PHE A 61 -5.81 -3.68 10.42
N PHE A 62 -6.93 -3.79 9.71
CA PHE A 62 -7.01 -4.64 8.52
C PHE A 62 -6.11 -4.14 7.38
N ALA A 63 -6.02 -2.84 7.16
CA ALA A 63 -5.10 -2.28 6.16
C ALA A 63 -3.62 -2.57 6.50
N ALA A 64 -3.24 -2.48 7.78
CA ALA A 64 -1.89 -2.79 8.24
C ALA A 64 -1.60 -4.31 8.18
N PHE A 65 -2.58 -5.14 8.51
CA PHE A 65 -2.46 -6.59 8.39
C PHE A 65 -2.29 -7.01 6.92
N ASP A 66 -3.08 -6.44 6.01
CA ASP A 66 -3.00 -6.73 4.58
C ASP A 66 -1.68 -6.23 3.97
N LEU A 67 -1.15 -5.10 4.45
CA LEU A 67 0.20 -4.64 4.10
C LEU A 67 1.27 -5.67 4.50
N ALA A 68 1.18 -6.21 5.71
CA ALA A 68 2.14 -7.21 6.20
C ALA A 68 2.03 -8.53 5.40
N LEU A 69 0.81 -8.97 5.13
CA LEU A 69 0.55 -10.17 4.33
C LEU A 69 1.06 -10.00 2.89
N SER A 70 0.77 -8.87 2.25
CA SER A 70 1.27 -8.54 0.91
C SER A 70 2.79 -8.49 0.86
N GLY A 71 3.43 -7.93 1.90
CA GLY A 71 4.89 -7.95 2.04
C GLY A 71 5.47 -9.36 2.10
N ALA A 72 4.82 -10.28 2.82
CA ALA A 72 5.23 -11.69 2.88
C ALA A 72 5.08 -12.39 1.52
N ILE A 73 3.98 -12.15 0.80
CA ILE A 73 3.75 -12.69 -0.55
C ILE A 73 4.82 -12.21 -1.53
N VAL A 74 5.11 -10.90 -1.54
CA VAL A 74 6.15 -10.30 -2.39
C VAL A 74 7.52 -10.91 -2.10
N TRP A 75 7.88 -11.05 -0.83
CA TRP A 75 9.15 -11.62 -0.42
C TRP A 75 9.30 -13.07 -0.89
N TRP A 76 8.25 -13.87 -0.76
CA TRP A 76 8.24 -15.25 -1.23
C TRP A 76 8.28 -15.33 -2.77
N GLY A 77 7.46 -14.55 -3.45
CA GLY A 77 7.37 -14.50 -4.92
C GLY A 77 8.71 -14.13 -5.55
N LYS A 78 9.36 -13.07 -5.05
CA LYS A 78 10.70 -12.68 -5.52
C LYS A 78 11.70 -13.83 -5.36
N ARG A 79 11.74 -14.47 -4.19
CA ARG A 79 12.71 -15.55 -3.91
C ARG A 79 12.49 -16.74 -4.83
N MET A 80 11.25 -17.18 -4.99
CA MET A 80 10.94 -18.33 -5.85
C MET A 80 11.16 -18.04 -7.34
N PHE A 81 10.90 -16.81 -7.77
CA PHE A 81 11.16 -16.39 -9.14
C PHE A 81 12.66 -16.39 -9.45
N VAL A 82 13.48 -15.85 -8.54
CA VAL A 82 14.95 -15.81 -8.70
C VAL A 82 15.56 -17.20 -8.63
N VAL A 83 15.14 -18.05 -7.67
CA VAL A 83 15.64 -19.44 -7.55
C VAL A 83 15.33 -20.25 -8.79
N ALA A 84 14.17 -20.03 -9.42
CA ALA A 84 13.78 -20.68 -10.67
C ALA A 84 14.35 -20.00 -11.92
N ASN A 85 15.30 -19.06 -11.80
CA ASN A 85 15.87 -18.29 -12.92
C ASN A 85 14.82 -17.64 -13.85
N GLY A 86 13.65 -17.29 -13.30
CA GLY A 86 12.54 -16.69 -14.04
C GLY A 86 11.53 -17.68 -14.62
N ASP A 87 11.75 -19.00 -14.52
CA ASP A 87 10.84 -20.01 -15.10
C ASP A 87 9.54 -20.18 -14.29
N ASN A 88 9.53 -19.78 -13.03
CA ASN A 88 8.34 -19.85 -12.17
C ASN A 88 7.42 -18.64 -12.37
N ALA A 89 6.56 -18.70 -13.39
CA ALA A 89 5.63 -17.62 -13.72
C ALA A 89 4.72 -17.20 -12.56
N LEU A 90 4.23 -18.15 -11.75
CA LEU A 90 3.37 -17.85 -10.59
C LEU A 90 4.12 -16.99 -9.57
N ALA A 91 5.39 -17.32 -9.29
CA ALA A 91 6.22 -16.54 -8.38
C ALA A 91 6.46 -15.12 -8.92
N GLY A 92 6.65 -14.97 -10.23
CA GLY A 92 6.76 -13.67 -10.90
C GLY A 92 5.49 -12.84 -10.78
N GLN A 93 4.32 -13.46 -10.96
CA GLN A 93 3.02 -12.81 -10.77
C GLN A 93 2.80 -12.40 -9.31
N MET A 94 3.11 -13.27 -8.34
CA MET A 94 3.02 -12.93 -6.92
C MET A 94 3.95 -11.78 -6.54
N TRP A 95 5.13 -11.70 -7.16
CA TRP A 95 6.02 -10.56 -6.99
C TRP A 95 5.39 -9.28 -7.57
N PHE A 96 4.89 -9.32 -8.81
CA PHE A 96 4.29 -8.17 -9.48
C PHE A 96 3.02 -7.65 -8.82
N PHE A 97 1.98 -8.49 -8.76
CA PHE A 97 0.70 -8.11 -8.17
C PHE A 97 0.83 -7.87 -6.66
N GLY A 98 1.72 -8.59 -5.99
CA GLY A 98 2.02 -8.36 -4.58
C GLY A 98 2.55 -6.94 -4.33
N TRP A 99 3.41 -6.40 -5.20
CA TRP A 99 3.90 -5.03 -5.06
C TRP A 99 2.79 -3.99 -5.30
N ILE A 100 1.87 -4.24 -6.22
CA ILE A 100 0.67 -3.40 -6.39
C ILE A 100 -0.13 -3.39 -5.09
N ALA A 101 -0.33 -4.56 -4.47
CA ALA A 101 -1.03 -4.69 -3.19
C ALA A 101 -0.29 -3.99 -2.04
N VAL A 102 1.04 -4.11 -1.95
CA VAL A 102 1.87 -3.38 -0.98
C VAL A 102 1.67 -1.86 -1.12
N CYS A 103 1.73 -1.33 -2.35
CA CYS A 103 1.52 0.09 -2.59
C CYS A 103 0.08 0.52 -2.25
N ALA A 104 -0.93 -0.27 -2.63
CA ALA A 104 -2.32 0.00 -2.29
C ALA A 104 -2.56 0.01 -0.77
N CYS A 105 -2.02 -0.97 -0.05
CA CYS A 105 -2.13 -1.06 1.40
C CYS A 105 -1.36 0.08 2.09
N ALA A 106 -0.19 0.47 1.58
CA ALA A 106 0.55 1.62 2.11
C ALA A 106 -0.25 2.92 1.99
N VAL A 107 -0.88 3.17 0.83
CA VAL A 107 -1.80 4.30 0.64
C VAL A 107 -2.95 4.24 1.64
N ALA A 108 -3.59 3.08 1.81
CA ALA A 108 -4.70 2.91 2.73
C ALA A 108 -4.31 3.14 4.19
N VAL A 109 -3.19 2.57 4.63
CA VAL A 109 -2.64 2.74 5.98
C VAL A 109 -2.36 4.21 6.26
N ILE A 110 -1.66 4.91 5.37
CA ILE A 110 -1.34 6.33 5.56
C ILE A 110 -2.62 7.18 5.65
N ALA A 111 -3.57 6.98 4.74
CA ALA A 111 -4.82 7.73 4.72
C ALA A 111 -5.65 7.52 6.00
N LEU A 112 -5.77 6.26 6.45
CA LEU A 112 -6.51 5.89 7.67
C LEU A 112 -5.79 6.38 8.94
N LEU A 113 -4.46 6.33 8.98
CA LEU A 113 -3.67 6.87 10.09
C LEU A 113 -3.89 8.38 10.24
N VAL A 114 -3.77 9.13 9.14
CA VAL A 114 -3.99 10.59 9.14
C VAL A 114 -5.42 10.92 9.58
N GLN A 115 -6.42 10.19 9.08
CA GLN A 115 -7.80 10.36 9.51
C GLN A 115 -7.96 10.11 11.02
N LYS A 116 -7.35 9.04 11.54
CA LYS A 116 -7.42 8.69 12.96
C LYS A 116 -6.78 9.77 13.83
N ILE A 117 -5.57 10.21 13.50
CA ILE A 117 -4.85 11.27 14.23
C ILE A 117 -5.69 12.56 14.28
N LYS A 118 -6.27 12.97 13.15
CA LYS A 118 -7.12 14.17 13.09
C LYS A 118 -8.40 14.04 13.92
N SER A 119 -9.00 12.85 13.93
CA SER A 119 -10.20 12.57 14.73
C SER A 119 -9.89 12.60 16.23
N ASP A 120 -8.78 11.97 16.64
CA ASP A 120 -8.34 11.94 18.04
C ASP A 120 -7.97 13.36 18.54
N ALA A 121 -7.29 14.16 17.71
CA ALA A 121 -6.95 15.55 18.03
C ALA A 121 -8.18 16.47 18.20
N ALA A 122 -9.22 16.28 17.39
CA ALA A 122 -10.46 17.06 17.50
C ALA A 122 -11.29 16.71 18.76
N GLN A 123 -11.02 15.57 19.39
CA GLN A 123 -11.69 15.10 20.60
C GLN A 123 -10.93 15.47 21.89
N SER A 124 -9.73 16.04 21.78
CA SER A 124 -8.98 16.52 22.93
C SER A 124 -9.63 17.80 23.48
N PRO A 125 -10.05 17.86 24.76
CA PRO A 125 -10.58 19.09 25.33
C PRO A 125 -9.51 20.18 25.27
N ALA A 126 -9.90 21.36 24.81
CA ALA A 126 -9.05 22.55 24.88
C ALA A 126 -8.74 22.82 26.36
N ASN A 127 -7.51 22.50 26.76
CA ASN A 127 -6.96 22.91 28.05
C ASN A 127 -6.56 24.39 27.97
#